data_AF-A0A1H8UGI0-F1
#
_entry.id   AF-A0A1H8UGI0-F1
#
_cell.length_a   1.000
_cell.length_b   1.000
_cell.length_c   1.000
_cell.angle_alpha   90.00
_cell.angle_beta   90.00
_cell.angle_gamma   90.00
#
_symmetry.space_group_name_H-M   'P 1'
#
loop_
_entity.id
_entity.type
_entity.pdbx_description
1 polymer ?
#
loop_
_entity_poly.entity_id
_entity_poly.type
_entity_poly.pdbx_seq_one_letter_code
_entity_poly.pdbx_strand_id
1 'polypeptide(L)' 'MHLRTTNPIESTFSTVKLRTKVTRGAGSSAAALVMVFKLVESAQARWRAITAPHLVALVRNGARFKSGHLVER' A
#
# COMPACT_ATOMS: atom_id res chain seq x y z
N MET A 1 19.89 -0.32 6.64
CA MET A 1 18.65 -0.12 7.42
C MET A 1 17.62 0.57 6.52
N HIS A 2 16.51 -0.07 6.12
CA HIS A 2 15.55 0.55 5.19
C HIS A 2 14.13 0.59 5.73
N LEU A 3 13.73 1.82 6.05
CA LEU A 3 12.37 2.33 6.00
C LEU A 3 12.43 3.85 5.75
N ARG A 4 12.80 4.30 4.53
CA ARG A 4 12.87 5.73 4.18
C ARG A 4 11.59 6.15 3.45
N THR A 5 10.70 6.88 4.13
CA THR A 5 9.26 7.06 3.80
C THR A 5 8.90 8.33 3.00
N THR A 6 7.77 8.24 2.28
CA THR A 6 6.66 9.23 2.33
C THR A 6 5.29 8.53 2.32
N ASN A 7 5.14 7.29 1.84
CA ASN A 7 4.16 6.31 2.33
C ASN A 7 4.46 4.90 1.80
N PRO A 8 5.27 4.07 2.50
CA PRO A 8 5.67 2.74 1.99
C PRO A 8 4.48 1.78 1.83
N ILE A 9 3.39 2.02 2.57
CA ILE A 9 2.16 1.24 2.45
C ILE A 9 1.36 1.78 1.26
N GLU A 10 0.99 3.07 1.22
CA GLU A 10 0.18 3.61 0.11
C GLU A 10 0.88 3.56 -1.25
N SER A 11 2.21 3.70 -1.33
CA SER A 11 2.94 3.60 -2.59
C SER A 11 2.78 2.21 -3.22
N THR A 12 2.82 1.15 -2.39
CA THR A 12 2.58 -0.23 -2.83
C THR A 12 1.15 -0.44 -3.34
N PHE A 13 0.18 0.21 -2.70
CA PHE A 13 -1.24 0.14 -3.09
C PHE A 13 -1.64 1.14 -4.19
N SER A 14 -0.76 2.06 -4.59
CA SER A 14 -1.06 3.10 -5.58
C SER A 14 -1.50 2.52 -6.93
N THR A 15 -0.88 1.41 -7.36
CA THR A 15 -1.22 0.71 -8.61
C THR A 15 -2.62 0.09 -8.56
N VAL A 16 -3.04 -0.40 -7.39
CA VAL A 16 -4.41 -0.91 -7.18
C VAL A 16 -5.39 0.25 -7.23
N LYS A 17 -5.13 1.33 -6.49
CA LYS A 17 -5.99 2.53 -6.44
C LYS A 17 -6.19 3.19 -7.81
N LEU A 18 -5.15 3.19 -8.66
CA LEU A 18 -5.25 3.68 -10.03
C LEU A 18 -6.25 2.88 -10.86
N ARG A 19 -6.34 1.56 -10.64
CA ARG A 19 -7.15 0.64 -11.43
C ARG A 19 -8.58 0.48 -10.90
N THR A 20 -8.84 0.80 -9.63
CA THR A 20 -10.21 0.77 -9.08
C THR A 20 -11.10 1.92 -9.56
N LYS A 21 -10.51 2.99 -10.13
CA LYS A 21 -11.28 4.06 -10.78
C LYS A 21 -12.11 3.51 -11.95
N VAL A 22 -11.59 2.51 -12.66
CA VAL A 22 -12.21 1.90 -13.85
C VAL A 22 -13.29 0.88 -13.47
N THR A 23 -13.24 0.31 -12.25
CA THR A 23 -14.24 -0.64 -11.76
C THR A 23 -15.44 0.02 -11.09
N ARG A 24 -15.43 1.35 -10.94
CA ARG A 24 -16.53 2.13 -10.36
C ARG A 24 -17.72 2.11 -11.33
N GLY A 25 -18.81 1.44 -10.94
CA GLY A 25 -20.03 1.32 -11.75
C GLY A 25 -20.16 0.02 -12.56
N ALA A 26 -19.22 -0.92 -12.41
CA ALA A 26 -19.30 -2.24 -13.06
C ALA A 26 -20.26 -3.18 -12.31
N GLY A 27 -21.56 -3.05 -12.58
CA GLY A 27 -22.58 -4.00 -12.11
C GLY A 27 -22.91 -3.87 -10.62
N SER A 28 -22.48 -4.84 -9.80
CA SER A 28 -22.87 -4.97 -8.39
C SER A 28 -21.71 -4.76 -7.41
N SER A 29 -22.02 -4.47 -6.14
CA SER A 29 -21.01 -4.32 -5.08
C SER A 29 -20.15 -5.60 -4.90
N ALA A 30 -20.79 -6.78 -4.98
CA ALA A 30 -20.08 -8.05 -4.91
C ALA A 30 -19.10 -8.25 -6.08
N ALA A 31 -19.53 -7.92 -7.31
CA ALA A 31 -18.66 -7.99 -8.48
C ALA A 31 -17.49 -7.01 -8.38
N ALA A 32 -17.73 -5.78 -7.89
CA ALA A 32 -16.69 -4.80 -7.66
C ALA A 32 -15.66 -5.28 -6.61
N LEU A 33 -16.10 -5.93 -5.52
CA LEU A 33 -15.21 -6.49 -4.51
C LEU A 33 -14.31 -7.59 -5.09
N VAL A 34 -14.88 -8.51 -5.87
CA VAL A 34 -14.12 -9.57 -6.56
C VAL A 34 -13.08 -8.99 -7.51
N MET A 35 -13.45 -7.95 -8.27
CA MET A 35 -12.53 -7.26 -9.18
C MET A 35 -11.37 -6.58 -8.43
N VAL A 36 -11.65 -5.91 -7.31
CA VAL A 36 -10.59 -5.32 -6.47
C VAL A 36 -9.68 -6.41 -5.91
N PHE A 37 -10.23 -7.53 -5.43
CA PHE A 37 -9.46 -8.66 -4.94
C PHE A 37 -8.51 -9.19 -6.03
N LYS A 38 -9.00 -9.40 -7.25
CA LYS A 38 -8.17 -9.86 -8.37
C LYS A 38 -7.09 -8.85 -8.79
N LEU A 39 -7.38 -7.55 -8.71
CA LEU A 39 -6.37 -6.51 -8.94
C LEU A 39 -5.25 -6.55 -7.88
N VAL A 40 -5.61 -6.74 -6.61
CA VAL A 40 -4.65 -6.91 -5.51
C VAL A 40 -3.83 -8.18 -5.70
N GLU A 41 -4.49 -9.31 -5.98
CA GLU A 41 -3.86 -10.61 -6.21
C GLU A 41 -2.85 -10.57 -7.36
N SER A 42 -3.17 -9.83 -8.43
CA SER A 42 -2.25 -9.64 -9.57
C SER A 42 -1.09 -8.71 -9.24
N ALA A 43 -1.34 -7.65 -8.46
CA ALA A 43 -0.31 -6.69 -8.07
C ALA A 43 0.71 -7.31 -7.10
N GLN A 44 0.27 -8.20 -6.21
CA GLN A 44 1.11 -8.82 -5.17
C GLN A 44 2.33 -9.55 -5.74
N ALA A 45 2.20 -10.15 -6.92
CA ALA A 45 3.26 -10.92 -7.57
C ALA A 45 4.50 -10.05 -7.90
N ARG A 46 4.33 -8.72 -7.96
CA ARG A 46 5.40 -7.76 -8.26
C ARG A 46 5.83 -6.96 -7.03
N TRP A 47 5.17 -7.16 -5.89
CA TRP A 47 5.50 -6.42 -4.67
C TRP A 47 6.82 -6.92 -4.09
N ARG A 48 7.65 -5.97 -3.70
CA ARG A 48 8.87 -6.25 -2.96
C ARG A 48 8.57 -6.22 -1.47
N ALA A 49 9.11 -7.18 -0.73
CA ALA A 49 9.04 -7.18 0.73
C ALA A 49 9.68 -5.91 1.32
N ILE A 50 9.10 -5.41 2.42
CA ILE A 50 9.62 -4.25 3.14
C ILE A 50 10.89 -4.65 3.90
N THR A 51 11.97 -3.93 3.68
CA THR A 51 13.32 -4.23 4.21
C THR A 51 13.51 -3.93 5.71
N ALA A 52 12.45 -3.63 6.47
CA ALA A 52 12.45 -3.51 7.94
C ALA A 52 11.02 -3.64 8.50
N PRO A 53 10.42 -4.85 8.49
CA PRO A 53 9.00 -5.04 8.80
C PRO A 53 8.64 -4.65 10.25
N HIS A 54 9.58 -4.79 11.20
CA HIS A 54 9.39 -4.39 12.60
C HIS A 54 9.12 -2.88 12.77
N LEU A 55 9.57 -2.03 11.85
CA LEU A 55 9.33 -0.58 11.89
C LEU A 55 7.97 -0.18 11.31
N VAL A 56 7.26 -1.08 10.63
CA VAL A 56 5.95 -0.80 10.00
C VAL A 56 4.89 -0.45 11.03
N ALA A 57 4.96 -1.05 12.24
CA ALA A 57 4.07 -0.71 13.33
C ALA A 57 4.16 0.78 13.72
N LEU A 58 5.37 1.35 13.71
CA LEU A 58 5.60 2.77 14.01
C LEU A 58 4.99 3.66 12.92
N VAL A 59 5.17 3.29 11.65
CA VAL A 59 4.53 4.01 10.52
C VAL A 59 3.01 3.98 10.63
N ARG A 60 2.43 2.82 10.99
CA ARG A 60 0.97 2.68 11.18
C ARG A 60 0.45 3.56 12.32
N ASN A 61 1.25 3.75 13.37
CA ASN A 61 0.93 4.63 14.48
C ASN A 61 1.21 6.12 14.18
N GLY A 62 1.56 6.47 12.93
CA GLY A 62 1.73 7.85 12.48
C GLY A 62 3.15 8.42 12.63
N ALA A 63 4.13 7.60 13.02
CA ALA A 63 5.52 8.02 13.15
C ALA A 63 6.09 8.41 11.79
N ARG A 64 6.76 9.56 11.72
CA ARG A 64 7.37 10.07 10.49
C ARG A 64 8.83 9.63 10.43
N PHE A 65 9.19 8.98 9.34
CA PHE A 65 10.58 8.79 8.99
C PHE A 65 10.95 9.89 7.97
N LYS A 66 12.19 10.36 7.95
CA LYS A 66 12.71 11.16 6.86
C LYS A 66 14.03 10.56 6.50
N SER A 67 14.12 10.05 5.28
CA SER A 67 15.28 9.29 4.90
C SER A 67 15.60 8.26 6.00
N GLY A 68 14.72 7.31 6.32
CA GLY A 68 15.09 6.11 7.11
C GLY A 68 15.26 6.30 8.58
N HIS A 69 15.36 7.55 9.00
CA HIS A 69 15.51 7.94 10.38
C HIS A 69 14.17 8.42 10.87
N LEU A 70 13.80 7.94 12.04
CA LEU A 70 12.65 8.46 12.76
C LEU A 70 12.93 9.94 13.05
N VAL A 71 11.96 10.79 12.72
CA VAL A 71 12.00 12.21 13.06
C VAL A 71 11.09 12.38 14.26
N GLU A 72 11.68 12.61 15.43
CA GLU A 72 10.95 13.10 16.59
C GLU A 72 10.57 14.56 16.37
N ARG A 73 9.40 14.92 16.87
CA ARG A 73 8.74 16.19 16.62
C ARG A 73 9.17 17.23 17.63
#